data_AF-A0A837NBV5-F1
#
_entry.id   AF-A0A837NBV5-F1
#
_cell.length_a   1.000
_cell.length_b   1.000
_cell.length_c   1.000
_cell.angle_alpha   90.00
_cell.angle_beta   90.00
_cell.angle_gamma   90.00
#
_symmetry.space_group_name_H-M   'P 1'
#
loop_
_entity.id
_entity.type
_entity.pdbx_description
1 polymer ?
#
loop_
_entity_poly.entity_id
_entity_poly.type
_entity_poly.pdbx_seq_one_letter_code
_entity_poly.pdbx_strand_id
1 'polypeptide(L)'
;MTRRKKTRKTGPLAPSKQPKDKRPSEPTTKGKKIGKGQRPGQRHLESQKNTLTHSKSDDEKDPRVGSRRKIELVMTPEQELQQLQNDERLQRLVERFEEGETLNADDQRYLDEKSERYETLISKLGYELDDDWDDEEY
;
A
#
# COMPACT_ATOMS: atom_id res chain seq x y z
N MET A 1 15.29 -14.66 66.46
CA MET A 1 13.83 -14.90 66.31
C MET A 1 13.13 -13.56 66.57
N THR A 2 12.26 -12.98 65.77
CA THR A 2 11.16 -13.51 64.92
C THR A 2 10.85 -12.51 63.79
N ARG A 3 10.53 -12.97 62.57
CA ARG A 3 10.11 -12.11 61.46
C ARG A 3 8.60 -12.21 61.28
N ARG A 4 7.84 -11.24 61.80
CA ARG A 4 6.39 -11.12 61.53
C ARG A 4 6.17 -10.59 60.12
N LYS A 5 5.51 -11.37 59.26
CA LYS A 5 5.09 -10.91 57.92
C LYS A 5 3.70 -10.25 57.99
N LYS A 6 3.56 -9.08 57.37
CA LYS A 6 2.28 -8.36 57.25
C LYS A 6 1.40 -9.08 56.22
N THR A 7 0.25 -9.62 56.62
CA THR A 7 -0.75 -10.17 55.70
C THR A 7 -1.72 -9.05 55.30
N ARG A 8 -2.06 -8.96 54.02
CA ARG A 8 -3.09 -8.01 53.54
C ARG A 8 -4.44 -8.74 53.60
N LYS A 9 -5.26 -8.42 54.59
CA LYS A 9 -6.65 -8.92 54.69
C LYS A 9 -7.47 -8.15 53.65
N THR A 10 -7.79 -8.77 52.52
CA THR A 10 -8.76 -8.20 51.58
C THR A 10 -10.16 -8.35 52.18
N GLY A 11 -10.86 -7.23 52.35
CA GLY A 11 -12.24 -7.22 52.86
C GLY A 11 -13.19 -7.96 51.91
N PRO A 12 -14.39 -8.35 52.36
CA PRO A 12 -15.35 -9.06 51.52
C PRO A 12 -15.76 -8.20 50.31
N LEU A 13 -15.71 -8.80 49.12
CA LEU A 13 -15.97 -8.14 47.85
C LEU A 13 -17.49 -7.93 47.64
N ALA A 14 -18.00 -6.80 48.13
CA ALA A 14 -19.39 -6.30 48.01
C ALA A 14 -20.52 -7.26 48.46
N PRO A 15 -21.62 -6.76 49.06
CA PRO A 15 -22.77 -7.59 49.36
C PRO A 15 -23.41 -8.12 48.06
N SER A 16 -23.76 -9.42 48.04
CA SER A 16 -24.42 -10.02 46.90
C SER A 16 -25.81 -9.40 46.68
N LYS A 17 -26.22 -9.25 45.42
CA LYS A 17 -27.55 -8.70 45.10
C LYS A 17 -28.63 -9.68 45.56
N GLN A 18 -29.66 -9.17 46.23
CA GLN A 18 -30.81 -9.97 46.67
C GLN A 18 -31.46 -10.70 45.48
N PRO A 19 -31.96 -11.95 45.65
CA PRO A 19 -32.68 -12.68 44.61
C PRO A 19 -33.92 -11.90 44.15
N LYS A 20 -34.30 -12.09 42.88
CA LYS A 20 -35.29 -11.25 42.19
C LYS A 20 -36.66 -11.25 42.88
N ASP A 21 -37.01 -12.35 43.55
CA ASP A 21 -38.31 -12.53 44.21
C ASP A 21 -38.47 -11.72 45.50
N LYS A 22 -37.36 -11.26 46.11
CA LYS A 22 -37.38 -10.45 47.33
C LYS A 22 -37.21 -8.96 47.07
N ARG A 23 -37.10 -8.54 45.80
CA ARG A 23 -36.95 -7.13 45.45
C ARG A 23 -38.34 -6.49 45.37
N PRO A 24 -38.59 -5.34 46.03
CA PRO A 24 -39.84 -4.63 45.83
C PRO A 24 -39.98 -4.25 44.35
N SER A 25 -41.11 -4.57 43.74
CA SER A 25 -41.41 -4.15 42.38
C SER A 25 -41.67 -2.65 42.37
N GLU A 26 -40.81 -1.88 41.72
CA GLU A 26 -41.11 -0.47 41.45
C GLU A 26 -42.27 -0.40 40.44
N PRO A 27 -43.37 0.30 40.75
CA PRO A 27 -44.47 0.43 39.81
C PRO A 27 -44.01 1.28 38.61
N THR A 28 -44.10 0.70 37.40
CA THR A 28 -43.67 1.28 36.11
C THR A 28 -44.62 2.37 35.60
N THR A 29 -45.25 3.14 36.47
CA THR A 29 -46.22 4.18 36.10
C THR A 29 -45.68 5.58 36.37
N LYS A 30 -44.51 5.89 35.78
CA LYS A 30 -44.17 7.27 35.43
C LYS A 30 -44.39 7.40 33.92
N GLY A 31 -45.60 7.81 33.54
CA GLY A 31 -45.93 8.16 32.15
C GLY A 31 -44.86 9.08 31.56
N LYS A 32 -44.58 8.91 30.26
CA LYS A 32 -43.55 9.66 29.52
C LYS A 32 -43.69 11.16 29.78
N LYS A 33 -42.78 11.73 30.56
CA LYS A 33 -42.63 13.18 30.64
C LYS A 33 -42.30 13.69 29.24
N ILE A 34 -43.19 14.52 28.68
CA ILE A 34 -42.93 15.28 27.45
C ILE A 34 -41.86 16.32 27.81
N GLY A 35 -40.60 15.91 27.76
CA GLY A 35 -39.45 16.82 27.86
C GLY A 35 -39.11 17.38 26.48
N LYS A 36 -38.45 18.55 26.45
CA LYS A 36 -37.81 19.14 25.25
C LYS A 36 -36.59 18.31 24.80
N GLY A 37 -36.70 16.99 24.78
CA GLY A 37 -35.64 16.06 24.39
C GLY A 37 -35.95 15.45 23.03
N GLN A 38 -34.90 15.14 22.26
CA GLN A 38 -35.04 14.44 20.98
C GLN A 38 -35.66 13.05 21.20
N ARG A 39 -36.46 12.59 20.22
CA ARG A 39 -37.16 11.31 20.30
C ARG A 39 -36.14 10.15 20.43
N PRO A 40 -36.33 9.21 21.37
CA PRO A 40 -35.47 8.04 21.47
C PRO A 40 -35.65 7.17 20.21
N GLY A 41 -34.55 6.93 19.49
CA GLY A 41 -34.54 6.13 18.25
C GLY A 41 -33.81 6.75 17.06
N GLN A 42 -33.39 8.01 17.13
CA GLN A 42 -32.72 8.71 16.01
C GLN A 42 -31.19 8.52 15.92
N ARG A 43 -30.59 7.62 16.68
CA ARG A 43 -29.12 7.40 16.65
C ARG A 43 -28.61 6.68 15.40
N HIS A 44 -29.50 6.11 14.58
CA HIS A 44 -29.12 5.33 13.41
C HIS A 44 -29.60 5.93 12.10
N LEU A 45 -30.21 7.14 12.13
CA LEU A 45 -30.37 7.93 10.91
C LEU A 45 -29.05 8.71 10.70
N GLU A 46 -27.98 7.98 10.39
CA GLU A 46 -26.73 8.59 9.97
C GLU A 46 -27.07 9.49 8.77
N SER A 47 -26.91 10.79 8.98
CA SER A 47 -27.06 11.78 7.93
C SER A 47 -26.08 11.42 6.84
N GLN A 48 -26.59 11.24 5.62
CA GLN A 48 -25.78 10.96 4.46
C GLN A 48 -24.61 11.95 4.41
N LYS A 49 -23.41 11.46 4.71
CA LYS A 49 -22.19 12.14 4.32
C LYS A 49 -22.14 12.04 2.81
N ASN A 50 -22.61 13.10 2.16
CA ASN A 50 -22.29 13.40 0.78
C ASN A 50 -20.77 13.54 0.67
N THR A 51 -20.10 12.45 0.34
CA THR A 51 -18.79 12.49 -0.31
C THR A 51 -19.00 12.03 -1.75
N LEU A 52 -19.22 13.02 -2.61
CA LEU A 52 -19.09 12.89 -4.05
C LEU A 52 -17.74 12.27 -4.39
N THR A 53 -17.72 11.08 -4.99
CA THR A 53 -16.75 10.69 -6.02
C THR A 53 -17.20 9.42 -6.75
N HIS A 54 -17.44 9.57 -8.05
CA HIS A 54 -17.23 8.60 -9.13
C HIS A 54 -18.04 7.28 -9.15
N SER A 55 -19.14 7.34 -9.91
CA SER A 55 -19.43 6.50 -11.08
C SER A 55 -19.27 4.97 -10.99
N LYS A 56 -20.41 4.33 -11.34
CA LYS A 56 -20.59 3.08 -12.12
C LYS A 56 -20.99 1.84 -11.31
N SER A 57 -22.26 1.50 -11.55
CA SER A 57 -22.79 0.15 -11.67
C SER A 57 -21.80 -0.82 -12.34
N ASP A 58 -21.61 -1.98 -11.73
CA ASP A 58 -21.69 -3.29 -12.39
C ASP A 58 -21.57 -4.37 -11.29
N ASP A 59 -22.74 -4.83 -10.83
CA ASP A 59 -23.02 -5.97 -9.94
C ASP A 59 -22.33 -5.99 -8.56
N GLU A 60 -23.11 -6.30 -7.51
CA GLU A 60 -22.62 -6.63 -6.16
C GLU A 60 -21.63 -7.81 -6.22
N LYS A 61 -20.34 -7.52 -6.44
CA LYS A 61 -19.28 -8.50 -6.28
C LYS A 61 -19.00 -8.69 -4.79
N ASP A 62 -18.91 -9.96 -4.39
CA ASP A 62 -18.62 -10.37 -3.01
C ASP A 62 -17.36 -9.63 -2.51
N PRO A 63 -17.43 -8.91 -1.37
CA PRO A 63 -16.29 -8.18 -0.82
C PRO A 63 -15.09 -9.08 -0.48
N ARG A 64 -15.26 -10.41 -0.45
CA ARG A 64 -14.16 -11.37 -0.26
C ARG A 64 -13.40 -11.69 -1.54
N VAL A 65 -13.93 -11.35 -2.72
CA VAL A 65 -13.28 -11.61 -4.01
C VAL A 65 -12.58 -10.34 -4.47
N GLY A 66 -11.25 -10.31 -4.29
CA GLY A 66 -10.40 -9.20 -4.75
C GLY A 66 -10.32 -9.07 -6.28
N SER A 67 -9.55 -8.09 -6.74
CA SER A 67 -9.33 -7.83 -8.16
C SER A 67 -8.68 -9.04 -8.86
N ARG A 68 -9.37 -9.60 -9.86
CA ARG A 68 -8.82 -10.63 -10.77
C ARG A 68 -8.29 -10.05 -12.08
N ARG A 69 -8.13 -8.73 -12.17
CA ARG A 69 -7.62 -8.10 -13.39
C ARG A 69 -6.12 -8.41 -13.52
N LYS A 70 -5.72 -8.89 -14.69
CA LYS A 70 -4.31 -9.15 -15.01
C LYS A 70 -3.57 -7.81 -15.03
N ILE A 71 -2.51 -7.71 -14.24
CA ILE A 71 -1.60 -6.56 -14.26
C ILE A 71 -0.48 -6.91 -15.23
N GLU A 72 -0.24 -6.03 -16.20
CA GLU A 72 0.88 -6.19 -17.14
C GLU A 72 2.20 -5.90 -16.42
N LEU A 73 3.19 -6.77 -16.62
CA LEU A 73 4.51 -6.58 -16.05
C LEU A 73 5.25 -5.51 -16.86
N VAL A 74 5.18 -4.27 -16.41
CA VAL A 74 5.97 -3.17 -16.96
C VAL A 74 7.38 -3.28 -16.39
N MET A 75 8.38 -3.42 -17.26
CA MET A 75 9.78 -3.45 -16.83
C MET A 75 10.16 -2.08 -16.31
N THR A 76 10.85 -2.04 -15.16
CA THR A 76 11.45 -0.79 -14.69
C THR A 76 12.63 -0.42 -15.59
N PRO A 77 12.98 0.87 -15.72
CA PRO A 77 14.15 1.28 -16.52
C PRO A 77 15.45 0.58 -16.07
N GLU A 78 15.61 0.29 -14.78
CA GLU A 78 16.75 -0.49 -14.25
C GLU A 78 16.77 -1.94 -14.75
N GLN A 79 15.60 -2.59 -14.81
CA GLN A 79 15.48 -3.95 -15.32
C GLN A 79 15.79 -4.03 -16.81
N GLU A 80 15.35 -3.03 -17.58
CA GLU A 80 15.66 -2.94 -19.01
C GLU A 80 17.17 -2.73 -19.24
N LEU A 81 17.80 -1.86 -18.44
CA LEU A 81 19.25 -1.63 -18.47
C LEU A 81 20.01 -2.93 -18.17
N GLN A 82 19.60 -3.65 -17.11
CA GLN A 82 20.19 -4.94 -16.75
C GLN A 82 20.00 -5.98 -17.85
N GLN A 83 18.88 -5.96 -18.57
CA GLN A 83 18.66 -6.86 -19.70
C GLN A 83 19.60 -6.54 -20.86
N LEU A 84 19.81 -5.27 -21.19
CA LEU A 84 20.75 -4.84 -22.23
C LEU A 84 22.19 -5.24 -21.88
N GLN A 85 22.61 -5.06 -20.62
CA GLN A 85 23.95 -5.46 -20.17
C GLN A 85 24.18 -6.98 -20.26
N ASN A 86 23.12 -7.79 -20.11
CA ASN A 86 23.19 -9.25 -20.17
C ASN A 86 22.80 -9.83 -21.56
N ASP A 87 22.60 -9.00 -22.58
CA ASP A 87 22.23 -9.49 -23.92
C ASP A 87 23.47 -10.10 -24.62
N GLU A 88 23.52 -11.43 -24.68
CA GLU A 88 24.61 -12.18 -25.33
C GLU A 88 24.79 -11.80 -26.81
N ARG A 89 23.72 -11.44 -27.53
CA ARG A 89 23.83 -11.06 -28.94
C ARG A 89 24.53 -9.72 -29.06
N LEU A 90 24.17 -8.76 -28.20
CA LEU A 90 24.79 -7.45 -28.18
C LEU A 90 26.27 -7.55 -27.81
N GLN A 91 26.62 -8.33 -26.77
CA GLN A 91 28.01 -8.55 -26.36
C GLN A 91 28.89 -9.09 -27.51
N ARG A 92 28.41 -10.13 -28.22
CA ARG A 92 29.13 -10.70 -29.37
C ARG A 92 29.23 -9.74 -30.57
N LEU A 93 28.29 -8.83 -30.72
CA LEU A 93 28.34 -7.81 -31.78
C LEU A 93 29.38 -6.75 -31.44
N VAL A 94 29.45 -6.32 -30.18
CA VAL A 94 30.45 -5.37 -29.68
C VAL A 94 31.86 -5.96 -29.81
N GLU A 95 32.08 -7.20 -29.38
CA GLU A 95 33.39 -7.87 -29.49
C GLU A 95 33.89 -7.91 -30.95
N ARG A 96 33.03 -8.29 -31.90
CA ARG A 96 33.39 -8.32 -33.33
C ARG A 96 33.66 -6.93 -33.90
N PHE A 97 32.90 -5.93 -33.47
CA PHE A 97 33.12 -4.55 -33.86
C PHE A 97 34.46 -4.01 -33.31
N GLU A 98 34.82 -4.36 -32.07
CA GLU A 98 36.12 -4.03 -31.46
C GLU A 98 37.29 -4.76 -32.13
N GLU A 99 37.08 -6.00 -32.58
CA GLU A 99 38.05 -6.77 -33.37
C GLU A 99 38.25 -6.18 -34.79
N GLY A 100 37.40 -5.22 -35.19
CA GLY A 100 37.47 -4.55 -36.49
C GLY A 100 36.82 -5.34 -37.62
N GLU A 101 35.99 -6.34 -37.31
CA GLU A 101 35.19 -7.04 -38.31
C GLU A 101 34.09 -6.13 -38.86
N THR A 102 33.86 -6.21 -40.18
CA THR A 102 32.76 -5.48 -40.80
C THR A 102 31.43 -6.18 -40.53
N LEU A 103 30.59 -5.60 -39.68
CA LEU A 103 29.25 -6.09 -39.40
C LEU A 103 28.31 -5.86 -40.61
N ASN A 104 27.29 -6.70 -40.75
CA ASN A 104 26.21 -6.48 -41.71
C ASN A 104 25.42 -5.21 -41.32
N ALA A 105 24.79 -4.55 -42.30
CA ALA A 105 23.99 -3.35 -42.07
C ALA A 105 22.90 -3.55 -40.99
N ASP A 106 22.25 -4.72 -40.97
CA ASP A 106 21.23 -5.04 -39.97
C ASP A 106 21.82 -5.19 -38.56
N ASP A 107 23.01 -5.77 -38.45
CA ASP A 107 23.71 -6.00 -37.18
C ASP A 107 24.28 -4.69 -36.63
N GLN A 108 24.82 -3.82 -37.50
CA GLN A 108 25.25 -2.48 -37.12
C GLN A 108 24.08 -1.64 -36.62
N ARG A 109 22.96 -1.62 -37.35
CA ARG A 109 21.74 -0.91 -36.92
C ARG A 109 21.21 -1.39 -35.58
N TYR A 110 21.28 -2.69 -35.31
CA TYR A 110 20.88 -3.25 -34.02
C TYR A 110 21.80 -2.77 -32.89
N LEU A 111 23.12 -2.76 -33.12
CA LEU A 111 24.09 -2.26 -32.15
C LEU A 111 23.82 -0.77 -31.85
N ASP A 112 23.68 0.05 -32.89
CA ASP A 112 23.42 1.49 -32.76
C ASP A 112 22.12 1.75 -31.97
N GLU A 113 21.01 1.08 -32.32
CA GLU A 113 19.72 1.21 -31.63
C GLU A 113 19.82 0.84 -30.13
N LYS A 114 20.59 -0.19 -29.80
CA LYS A 114 20.76 -0.65 -28.42
C LYS A 114 21.66 0.28 -27.61
N SER A 115 22.70 0.84 -28.22
CA SER A 115 23.57 1.85 -27.62
C SER A 115 22.80 3.13 -27.32
N GLU A 116 22.03 3.66 -28.28
CA GLU A 116 21.16 4.82 -28.05
C GLU A 116 20.15 4.55 -26.92
N ARG A 117 19.54 3.35 -26.92
CA ARG A 117 18.62 2.96 -25.85
C ARG A 117 19.30 2.93 -24.49
N TYR A 118 20.52 2.40 -24.41
CA TYR A 118 21.32 2.35 -23.19
C TYR A 118 21.61 3.74 -22.64
N GLU A 119 22.05 4.68 -23.50
CA GLU A 119 22.27 6.08 -23.13
C GLU A 119 21.00 6.74 -22.60
N THR A 120 19.87 6.56 -23.28
CA THR A 120 18.58 7.12 -22.81
C THR A 120 18.17 6.57 -21.44
N LEU A 121 18.45 5.29 -21.16
CA LEU A 121 18.13 4.66 -19.87
C LEU A 121 19.04 5.17 -18.76
N ILE A 122 20.33 5.32 -19.01
CA ILE A 122 21.30 5.90 -18.08
C ILE A 122 20.90 7.33 -17.71
N SER A 123 20.64 8.18 -18.72
CA SER A 123 20.18 9.55 -18.52
C SER A 123 18.87 9.60 -17.72
N LYS A 124 17.90 8.74 -18.05
CA LYS A 124 16.62 8.66 -17.32
C LYS A 124 16.78 8.22 -15.87
N LEU A 125 17.77 7.39 -15.57
CA LEU A 125 18.08 6.95 -14.20
C LEU A 125 18.86 8.00 -13.40
N GLY A 126 19.31 9.07 -14.04
CA GLY A 126 20.07 10.13 -13.39
C GLY A 126 21.51 9.73 -13.06
N TYR A 127 22.02 8.68 -13.71
CA TYR A 127 23.45 8.53 -13.85
C TYR A 127 23.86 9.60 -14.87
N GLU A 128 24.35 10.74 -14.40
CA GLU A 128 25.03 11.68 -15.28
C GLU A 128 26.11 10.88 -16.01
N LEU A 129 25.96 10.72 -17.33
CA LEU A 129 27.04 10.28 -18.18
C LEU A 129 27.97 11.48 -18.18
N ASP A 130 28.92 11.50 -17.23
CA ASP A 130 29.83 12.59 -16.89
C ASP A 130 30.18 13.46 -18.10
N ASP A 131 29.34 14.46 -18.37
CA ASP A 131 29.45 15.45 -19.45
C ASP A 131 30.41 16.58 -19.00
N ASP A 132 30.95 16.48 -17.77
CA ASP A 132 31.95 17.38 -17.17
C ASP A 132 33.40 16.98 -17.54
N TRP A 133 33.60 16.03 -18.47
CA TRP A 133 34.92 15.74 -19.07
C TRP A 133 35.22 16.57 -20.34
N ASP A 134 34.37 17.53 -20.72
CA ASP A 134 34.57 18.40 -21.89
C ASP A 134 34.55 19.91 -21.58
N ASP A 135 34.71 20.34 -20.30
CA ASP A 135 34.77 21.77 -19.94
C ASP A 135 35.97 22.16 -19.03
N GLU A 136 37.14 21.54 -19.21
CA GLU A 136 38.40 21.99 -18.61
C GLU A 136 39.49 22.26 -19.68
N GLU A 137 39.16 23.09 -20.69
CA GLU A 137 40.16 23.81 -21.51
C GLU A 137 39.71 25.26 -21.79
N TYR A 138 39.89 26.15 -20.79
CA TYR A 138 40.36 27.53 -21.01
C TYR A 138 40.95 28.19 -19.75
#